data_AF-A0A534NB24-F1
#
_entry.id   AF-A0A534NB24-F1
#
_cell.length_a   1.000
_cell.length_b   1.000
_cell.length_c   1.000
_cell.angle_alpha   90.00
_cell.angle_beta   90.00
_cell.angle_gamma   90.00
#
_symmetry.space_group_name_H-M   'P 1'
#
loop_
_entity.id
_entity.type
_entity.pdbx_description
1 polymer ?
#
loop_
_entity_poly.entity_id
_entity_poly.type
_entity_poly.pdbx_seq_one_letter_code
_entity_poly.pdbx_strand_id
1 'polypeptide(L)'
;MRRLFLAILLAAGCIHGSPASQRDSGAMRAIVQQERWAQDALARRPNRADLQAIRSGDYAAVGRGRGELKRLLQAIDRGTWIRNTAAELMADDPDPQLAASFDRAGRLRADAIQASDELASALAEAKGGLTIGDLRPGLEAVRKAQASEDRLVRLPPRAGGVRLAPAPLPLPRPFLGSAARLVSANPELARELDRLPPDDAAQIRARLPDIDRGNAAGRRPVRAVLRRRRLPRRPAGQAGAQGSAGAEVITAGNRRRCPAAGSV
;
A
#
# COMPACT_ATOMS: atom_id res chain seq x y z
N MET A 1 -1.68 -50.12 2.85
CA MET A 1 -2.96 -50.74 3.32
C MET A 1 -2.99 -50.70 4.85
N ARG A 2 -4.18 -50.41 5.41
CA ARG A 2 -4.64 -50.64 6.81
C ARG A 2 -4.07 -49.67 7.87
N ARG A 3 -4.84 -48.67 8.32
CA ARG A 3 -5.94 -48.72 9.33
C ARG A 3 -5.45 -49.26 10.68
N LEU A 4 -5.38 -48.38 11.69
CA LEU A 4 -6.02 -48.50 13.01
C LEU A 4 -5.38 -47.48 13.95
N PHE A 5 -6.16 -46.53 14.47
CA PHE A 5 -6.20 -46.22 15.90
C PHE A 5 -7.46 -45.40 16.12
N LEU A 6 -8.55 -46.11 16.40
CA LEU A 6 -9.82 -45.55 16.81
C LEU A 6 -10.34 -46.46 17.92
N ALA A 7 -10.24 -45.97 19.15
CA ALA A 7 -11.15 -46.21 20.28
C ALA A 7 -10.46 -45.77 21.57
N ILE A 8 -11.09 -45.23 22.60
CA ILE A 8 -12.45 -44.77 22.95
C ILE A 8 -12.21 -44.08 24.31
N LEU A 9 -12.94 -43.00 24.64
CA LEU A 9 -13.62 -42.91 25.94
C LEU A 9 -14.73 -41.86 25.89
N LEU A 10 -15.95 -42.39 25.96
CA LEU A 10 -17.22 -41.70 26.13
C LEU A 10 -17.33 -41.11 27.54
N ALA A 11 -17.93 -39.93 27.64
CA ALA A 11 -18.89 -39.64 28.70
C ALA A 11 -19.83 -38.48 28.29
N ALA A 12 -21.13 -38.77 28.35
CA ALA A 12 -22.26 -37.86 28.50
C ALA A 12 -22.55 -36.81 27.40
N GLY A 13 -23.64 -37.06 26.65
CA GLY A 13 -24.37 -36.04 25.91
C GLY A 13 -24.82 -36.52 24.54
N CYS A 14 -26.10 -36.86 24.41
CA CYS A 14 -26.76 -37.06 23.13
C CYS A 14 -26.72 -35.76 22.31
N ILE A 15 -25.69 -35.58 21.48
CA ILE A 15 -25.69 -34.61 20.39
C ILE A 15 -25.37 -35.40 19.12
N HIS A 16 -26.43 -35.85 18.43
CA HIS A 16 -26.35 -36.39 17.07
C HIS A 16 -25.99 -35.25 16.09
N GLY A 17 -24.74 -34.81 16.12
CA GLY A 17 -24.13 -34.05 15.04
C GLY A 17 -23.23 -34.97 14.24
N SER A 18 -23.52 -35.15 12.95
CA SER A 18 -22.63 -35.87 12.05
C SER A 18 -21.19 -35.31 12.15
N PRO A 19 -20.14 -36.16 12.10
CA PRO A 19 -18.75 -35.68 12.15
C PRO A 19 -18.40 -34.76 10.98
N ALA A 20 -19.18 -34.76 9.89
CA ALA A 20 -19.10 -33.75 8.84
C ALA A 20 -19.62 -32.38 9.32
N SER A 21 -20.84 -32.31 9.87
CA SER A 21 -21.43 -31.04 10.34
C SER A 21 -20.66 -30.39 11.49
N GLN A 22 -20.01 -31.16 12.37
CA GLN A 22 -19.11 -30.62 13.39
C GLN A 22 -17.82 -30.02 12.79
N ARG A 23 -17.27 -30.64 11.72
CA ARG A 23 -16.10 -30.13 10.99
C ARG A 23 -16.43 -28.83 10.27
N ASP A 24 -17.58 -28.77 9.60
CA ASP A 24 -18.04 -27.58 8.87
C ASP A 24 -18.33 -26.42 9.83
N SER A 25 -18.95 -26.70 10.98
CA SER A 25 -19.17 -25.71 12.05
C SER A 25 -17.85 -25.20 12.67
N GLY A 26 -16.83 -26.05 12.76
CA GLY A 26 -15.48 -25.65 13.19
C GLY A 26 -14.79 -24.74 12.18
N ALA A 27 -14.87 -25.09 10.90
CA ALA A 27 -14.26 -24.32 9.81
C ALA A 27 -14.91 -22.96 9.63
N MET A 28 -16.25 -22.87 9.72
CA MET A 28 -16.97 -21.60 9.66
C MET A 28 -16.57 -20.66 10.81
N ARG A 29 -16.46 -21.18 12.04
CA ARG A 29 -15.97 -20.37 13.18
C ARG A 29 -14.55 -19.87 12.95
N ALA A 30 -13.67 -20.71 12.41
CA ALA A 30 -12.32 -20.30 12.06
C ALA A 30 -12.32 -19.20 10.98
N ILE A 31 -13.12 -19.33 9.92
CA ILE A 31 -13.29 -18.30 8.88
C ILE A 31 -13.70 -16.96 9.49
N VAL A 32 -14.74 -16.94 10.33
CA VAL A 32 -15.22 -15.72 10.99
C VAL A 32 -14.13 -15.09 11.88
N GLN A 33 -13.37 -15.91 12.61
CA GLN A 33 -12.27 -15.42 13.44
C GLN A 33 -11.15 -14.78 12.60
N GLN A 34 -10.77 -15.41 11.49
CA GLN A 34 -9.76 -14.89 10.59
C GLN A 34 -10.23 -13.60 9.90
N GLU A 35 -11.51 -13.55 9.51
CA GLU A 35 -12.13 -12.39 8.87
C GLU A 35 -12.09 -11.17 9.79
N ARG A 36 -12.53 -11.33 11.05
CA ARG A 36 -12.50 -10.26 12.06
C ARG A 36 -11.08 -9.74 12.31
N TRP A 37 -10.11 -10.65 12.44
CA TRP A 37 -8.72 -10.25 12.62
C TRP A 37 -8.19 -9.45 11.44
N ALA A 38 -8.49 -9.87 10.21
CA ALA A 38 -8.06 -9.17 9.00
C ALA A 38 -8.71 -7.77 8.88
N GLN A 39 -9.97 -7.65 9.29
CA GLN A 39 -10.67 -6.37 9.41
C GLN A 39 -9.99 -5.46 10.45
N ASP A 40 -9.66 -5.99 11.63
CA ASP A 40 -8.96 -5.24 12.68
C ASP A 40 -7.56 -4.77 12.22
N ALA A 41 -6.84 -5.61 11.48
CA ALA A 41 -5.57 -5.24 10.88
C ALA A 41 -5.71 -4.07 9.90
N LEU A 42 -6.74 -4.11 9.04
CA LEU A 42 -7.03 -3.06 8.08
C LEU A 42 -7.52 -1.76 8.72
N ALA A 43 -8.26 -1.85 9.82
CA ALA A 43 -8.73 -0.70 10.59
C ALA A 43 -7.57 0.07 11.23
N ARG A 44 -6.45 -0.61 11.52
CA ARG A 44 -5.23 -0.02 12.11
C ARG A 44 -4.23 0.48 11.08
N ARG A 45 -4.55 0.45 9.79
CA ARG A 45 -3.63 0.90 8.74
C ARG A 45 -3.20 2.35 9.00
N PRO A 46 -1.91 2.69 8.76
CA PRO A 46 -1.42 4.05 8.91
C PRO A 46 -2.23 5.04 8.06
N ASN A 47 -2.60 6.17 8.66
CA ASN A 47 -3.29 7.23 7.94
C ASN A 47 -2.30 8.11 7.17
N ARG A 48 -2.80 9.13 6.46
CA ARG A 48 -1.96 10.02 5.65
C ARG A 48 -0.89 10.76 6.47
N ALA A 49 -1.20 11.16 7.70
CA ALA A 49 -0.25 11.83 8.58
C ALA A 49 0.84 10.87 9.06
N ASP A 50 0.48 9.63 9.41
CA ASP A 50 1.44 8.58 9.79
C ASP A 50 2.40 8.26 8.63
N LEU A 51 1.88 8.11 7.42
CA LEU A 51 2.68 7.86 6.22
C LEU A 51 3.63 9.04 5.93
N GLN A 52 3.20 10.28 6.16
CA GLN A 52 4.06 11.44 6.00
C GLN A 52 5.16 11.49 7.06
N ALA A 53 4.85 11.16 8.32
CA ALA A 53 5.84 11.04 9.39
C ALA A 53 6.91 9.99 9.05
N ILE A 54 6.48 8.84 8.53
CA ILE A 54 7.39 7.80 8.01
C ILE A 54 8.29 8.34 6.91
N ARG A 55 7.73 8.98 5.88
CA ARG A 55 8.51 9.55 4.76
C ARG A 55 9.51 10.62 5.22
N SER A 56 9.16 11.38 6.26
CA SER A 56 10.08 12.37 6.86
C SER A 56 11.21 11.75 7.70
N GLY A 57 11.20 10.43 7.90
CA GLY A 57 12.23 9.71 8.64
C GLY A 57 12.06 9.77 10.16
N ASP A 58 10.85 10.00 10.68
CA ASP A 58 10.58 9.84 12.11
C ASP A 58 10.82 8.38 12.52
N TYR A 59 11.88 8.13 13.30
CA TYR A 59 12.29 6.79 13.72
C TYR A 59 11.18 6.02 14.46
N ALA A 60 10.39 6.70 15.29
CA ALA A 60 9.30 6.06 16.02
C ALA A 60 8.15 5.69 15.06
N ALA A 61 7.84 6.56 14.11
CA ALA A 61 6.86 6.28 13.07
C ALA A 61 7.31 5.13 12.14
N VAL A 62 8.58 5.11 11.74
CA VAL A 62 9.18 4.02 10.95
C VAL A 62 9.11 2.69 11.70
N GLY A 63 9.47 2.68 12.99
CA GLY A 63 9.39 1.48 13.84
C GLY A 63 7.97 0.92 13.93
N ARG A 64 6.97 1.77 14.17
CA ARG A 64 5.55 1.38 14.17
C ARG A 64 5.11 0.90 12.77
N GLY A 65 5.48 1.62 11.73
CA GLY A 65 5.16 1.30 10.34
C GLY A 65 5.63 -0.09 9.92
N ARG A 66 6.83 -0.52 10.35
CA ARG A 66 7.30 -1.90 10.09
C ARG A 66 6.43 -2.96 10.79
N GLY A 67 5.96 -2.68 12.00
CA GLY A 67 5.03 -3.53 12.72
C GLY A 67 3.68 -3.65 12.01
N GLU A 68 3.11 -2.52 11.58
CA GLU A 68 1.86 -2.50 10.82
C GLU A 68 2.00 -3.15 9.45
N LEU A 69 3.13 -2.98 8.76
CA LEU A 69 3.39 -3.68 7.49
C LEU A 69 3.31 -5.20 7.69
N LYS A 70 3.99 -5.76 8.69
CA LYS A 70 3.91 -7.20 9.00
C LYS A 70 2.47 -7.66 9.27
N ARG A 71 1.69 -6.85 10.00
CA ARG A 71 0.30 -7.15 10.30
C ARG A 71 -0.57 -7.13 9.03
N LEU A 72 -0.39 -6.15 8.15
CA LEU A 72 -1.12 -6.07 6.88
C LEU A 72 -0.74 -7.23 5.94
N LEU A 73 0.54 -7.62 5.88
CA LEU A 73 0.98 -8.79 5.11
C LEU A 73 0.30 -10.08 5.61
N GLN A 74 0.19 -10.27 6.93
CA GLN A 74 -0.58 -11.38 7.49
C GLN A 74 -2.07 -11.33 7.14
N ALA A 75 -2.66 -10.15 6.97
CA ALA A 75 -4.05 -10.02 6.52
C ALA A 75 -4.22 -10.50 5.06
N ILE A 76 -3.22 -10.30 4.19
CA ILE A 76 -3.21 -10.84 2.82
C ILE A 76 -3.23 -12.38 2.86
N ASP A 77 -2.36 -12.98 3.67
CA ASP A 77 -2.30 -14.44 3.82
C ASP A 77 -3.60 -15.01 4.38
N ARG A 78 -4.19 -14.37 5.39
CA ARG A 78 -5.48 -14.79 5.97
C ARG A 78 -6.63 -14.66 4.98
N GLY A 79 -6.72 -13.55 4.23
CA GLY A 79 -7.71 -13.40 3.16
C GLY A 79 -7.57 -14.46 2.08
N THR A 80 -6.33 -14.81 1.71
CA THR A 80 -6.04 -15.91 0.77
C THR A 80 -6.46 -17.26 1.34
N TRP A 81 -6.17 -17.53 2.61
CA TRP A 81 -6.60 -18.76 3.28
C TRP A 81 -8.12 -18.88 3.32
N ILE A 82 -8.85 -17.83 3.76
CA ILE A 82 -10.32 -17.85 3.80
C ILE A 82 -10.91 -18.18 2.43
N ARG A 83 -10.39 -17.58 1.35
CA ARG A 83 -10.87 -17.85 -0.01
C ARG A 83 -10.67 -19.31 -0.42
N ASN A 84 -9.49 -19.87 -0.19
CA ASN A 84 -9.25 -21.28 -0.52
C ASN A 84 -10.15 -22.21 0.32
N THR A 85 -10.19 -22.00 1.64
CA THR A 85 -11.00 -22.82 2.55
C THR A 85 -12.49 -22.75 2.23
N ALA A 86 -13.05 -21.54 2.03
CA ALA A 86 -14.46 -21.39 1.68
C ALA A 86 -14.76 -22.02 0.31
N ALA A 87 -13.85 -21.88 -0.65
CA ALA A 87 -13.99 -22.53 -1.96
C ALA A 87 -13.97 -24.06 -1.86
N GLU A 88 -13.12 -24.63 -1.02
CA GLU A 88 -13.03 -26.08 -0.79
C GLU A 88 -14.29 -26.63 -0.09
N LEU A 89 -14.78 -25.93 0.94
CA LEU A 89 -15.99 -26.34 1.67
C LEU A 89 -17.24 -26.28 0.80
N MET A 90 -17.30 -25.34 -0.16
CA MET A 90 -18.38 -25.23 -1.14
C MET A 90 -18.17 -26.12 -2.38
N ALA A 91 -17.28 -27.11 -2.36
CA ALA A 91 -17.01 -27.94 -3.54
C ALA A 91 -18.22 -28.79 -3.93
N ASP A 92 -18.85 -29.45 -2.94
CA ASP A 92 -19.95 -30.40 -3.14
C ASP A 92 -21.32 -29.82 -2.76
N ASP A 93 -21.37 -28.88 -1.81
CA ASP A 93 -22.60 -28.26 -1.31
C ASP A 93 -22.52 -26.73 -1.31
N PRO A 94 -23.31 -26.02 -2.15
CA PRO A 94 -23.34 -24.56 -2.16
C PRO A 94 -23.91 -23.99 -0.85
N ASP A 95 -23.11 -23.19 -0.13
CA ASP A 95 -23.53 -22.48 1.08
C ASP A 95 -23.45 -20.95 0.87
N PRO A 96 -24.59 -20.23 0.93
CA PRO A 96 -24.63 -18.77 0.79
C PRO A 96 -23.75 -18.01 1.80
N GLN A 97 -23.60 -18.52 3.03
CA GLN A 97 -22.77 -17.90 4.05
C GLN A 97 -21.28 -18.05 3.71
N LEU A 98 -20.85 -19.23 3.25
CA LEU A 98 -19.49 -19.44 2.75
C LEU A 98 -19.21 -18.61 1.50
N ALA A 99 -20.17 -18.46 0.59
CA ALA A 99 -20.05 -17.61 -0.59
C ALA A 99 -19.84 -16.14 -0.19
N ALA A 100 -20.62 -15.64 0.77
CA ALA A 100 -20.46 -14.28 1.26
C ALA A 100 -19.09 -14.07 1.95
N SER A 101 -18.60 -15.03 2.73
CA SER A 101 -17.25 -14.99 3.33
C SER A 101 -16.14 -15.05 2.27
N PHE A 102 -16.31 -15.86 1.22
CA PHE A 102 -15.38 -15.94 0.10
C PHE A 102 -15.23 -14.59 -0.62
N ASP A 103 -16.33 -13.91 -0.89
CA ASP A 103 -16.34 -12.60 -1.55
C ASP A 103 -15.76 -11.50 -0.65
N ARG A 104 -16.13 -11.49 0.64
CA ARG A 104 -15.55 -10.56 1.63
C ARG A 104 -14.05 -10.74 1.75
N ALA A 105 -13.56 -11.98 1.79
CA ALA A 105 -12.13 -12.27 1.83
C ALA A 105 -11.38 -11.79 0.58
N GLY A 106 -12.03 -11.80 -0.59
CA GLY A 106 -11.51 -11.19 -1.81
C GLY A 106 -11.23 -9.69 -1.65
N ARG A 107 -12.23 -8.95 -1.12
CA ARG A 107 -12.11 -7.51 -0.85
C ARG A 107 -11.08 -7.21 0.23
N LEU A 108 -11.14 -7.89 1.38
CA LEU A 108 -10.19 -7.71 2.48
C LEU A 108 -8.75 -7.93 2.03
N ARG A 109 -8.50 -8.95 1.20
CA ARG A 109 -7.17 -9.22 0.65
C ARG A 109 -6.71 -8.10 -0.28
N ALA A 110 -7.58 -7.62 -1.18
CA ALA A 110 -7.25 -6.53 -2.09
C ALA A 110 -6.91 -5.23 -1.31
N ASP A 111 -7.73 -4.89 -0.31
CA ASP A 111 -7.50 -3.74 0.56
C ASP A 111 -6.19 -3.87 1.34
N ALA A 112 -5.90 -5.07 1.86
CA ALA A 112 -4.67 -5.34 2.60
C ALA A 112 -3.43 -5.25 1.71
N ILE A 113 -3.52 -5.72 0.46
CA ILE A 113 -2.46 -5.57 -0.53
C ILE A 113 -2.19 -4.09 -0.81
N GLN A 114 -3.25 -3.31 -1.08
CA GLN A 114 -3.11 -1.89 -1.40
C GLN A 114 -2.53 -1.09 -0.22
N ALA A 115 -3.05 -1.31 0.99
CA ALA A 115 -2.56 -0.65 2.20
C ALA A 115 -1.10 -1.03 2.52
N SER A 116 -0.74 -2.31 2.32
CA SER A 116 0.64 -2.77 2.50
C SER A 116 1.59 -2.13 1.49
N ASP A 117 1.16 -2.00 0.22
CA ASP A 117 1.99 -1.41 -0.84
C ASP A 117 2.25 0.09 -0.59
N GLU A 118 1.22 0.83 -0.20
CA GLU A 118 1.34 2.25 0.16
C GLU A 118 2.29 2.45 1.35
N LEU A 119 2.15 1.62 2.38
CA LEU A 119 3.02 1.66 3.55
C LEU A 119 4.45 1.25 3.21
N ALA A 120 4.63 0.20 2.40
CA ALA A 120 5.94 -0.24 1.91
C ALA A 120 6.61 0.85 1.07
N SER A 121 5.85 1.57 0.25
CA SER A 121 6.33 2.71 -0.52
C SER A 121 6.82 3.83 0.40
N ALA A 122 6.05 4.19 1.43
CA ALA A 122 6.45 5.22 2.40
C ALA A 122 7.72 4.82 3.16
N LEU A 123 7.80 3.55 3.60
CA LEU A 123 8.97 3.04 4.31
C LEU A 123 10.21 2.89 3.42
N ALA A 124 10.04 2.64 2.12
CA ALA A 124 11.14 2.60 1.16
C ALA A 124 11.76 3.97 0.89
N GLU A 125 10.97 5.05 1.06
CA GLU A 125 11.43 6.43 0.97
C GLU A 125 12.12 6.90 2.26
N ALA A 126 11.80 6.28 3.40
CA ALA A 126 12.42 6.58 4.68
C ALA A 126 13.84 5.99 4.76
N LYS A 127 14.81 6.79 5.23
CA LYS A 127 16.20 6.32 5.43
C LYS A 127 16.22 5.17 6.46
N GLY A 128 16.72 4.01 6.05
CA GLY A 128 16.77 2.81 6.91
C GLY A 128 15.41 2.18 7.22
N GLY A 129 14.36 2.52 6.46
CA GLY A 129 13.00 2.06 6.72
C GLY A 129 12.72 0.60 6.34
N LEU A 130 13.35 0.09 5.28
CA LEU A 130 13.19 -1.30 4.80
C LEU A 130 14.46 -1.84 4.14
N THR A 131 14.55 -3.18 4.10
CA THR A 131 15.44 -3.96 3.25
C THR A 131 14.63 -4.74 2.20
N ILE A 132 15.29 -5.32 1.17
CA ILE A 132 14.61 -6.22 0.22
C ILE A 132 14.06 -7.45 0.95
N GLY A 133 14.76 -7.92 1.99
CA GLY A 133 14.30 -9.01 2.85
C GLY A 133 12.96 -8.74 3.54
N ASP A 134 12.68 -7.48 3.91
CA ASP A 134 11.40 -7.09 4.53
C ASP A 134 10.24 -7.09 3.51
N LEU A 135 10.51 -6.89 2.21
CA LEU A 135 9.50 -6.90 1.14
C LEU A 135 9.19 -8.29 0.59
N ARG A 136 10.12 -9.24 0.74
CA ARG A 136 9.97 -10.62 0.25
C ARG A 136 8.67 -11.30 0.69
N PRO A 137 8.22 -11.21 1.96
CA PRO A 137 6.93 -11.79 2.36
C PRO A 137 5.74 -11.17 1.61
N GLY A 138 5.80 -9.88 1.26
CA GLY A 138 4.75 -9.23 0.47
C GLY A 138 4.69 -9.72 -0.98
N LEU A 139 5.85 -9.84 -1.64
CA LEU A 139 5.94 -10.44 -2.99
C LEU A 139 5.42 -11.88 -3.00
N GLU A 140 5.75 -12.66 -1.97
CA GLU A 140 5.28 -14.02 -1.80
C GLU A 140 3.76 -14.09 -1.57
N ALA A 141 3.21 -13.24 -0.71
CA ALA A 141 1.78 -13.19 -0.42
C ALA A 141 0.97 -12.83 -1.67
N VAL A 142 1.42 -11.87 -2.48
CA VAL A 142 0.78 -11.53 -3.77
C VAL A 142 0.83 -12.70 -4.75
N ARG A 143 1.96 -13.41 -4.83
CA ARG A 143 2.08 -14.61 -5.69
C ARG A 143 1.16 -15.74 -5.23
N LYS A 144 1.06 -15.99 -3.92
CA LYS A 144 0.10 -16.96 -3.36
C LYS A 144 -1.34 -16.56 -3.67
N ALA A 145 -1.66 -15.28 -3.56
CA ALA A 145 -2.96 -14.74 -3.91
C ALA A 145 -3.27 -14.96 -5.40
N GLN A 146 -2.33 -14.66 -6.30
CA GLN A 146 -2.51 -14.87 -7.74
C GLN A 146 -2.71 -16.35 -8.06
N ALA A 147 -1.85 -17.22 -7.52
CA ALA A 147 -1.99 -18.66 -7.70
C ALA A 147 -3.33 -19.19 -7.17
N SER A 148 -3.86 -18.59 -6.09
CA SER A 148 -5.20 -18.89 -5.59
C SER A 148 -6.29 -18.56 -6.61
N GLU A 149 -6.22 -17.39 -7.24
CA GLU A 149 -7.20 -16.98 -8.27
C GLU A 149 -7.05 -17.80 -9.55
N ASP A 150 -5.82 -18.09 -9.99
CA ASP A 150 -5.57 -18.92 -11.16
C ASP A 150 -6.14 -20.33 -10.98
N ARG A 151 -6.07 -20.90 -9.77
CA ARG A 151 -6.72 -22.17 -9.45
C ARG A 151 -8.24 -22.06 -9.58
N LEU A 152 -8.85 -21.02 -9.02
CA LEU A 152 -10.30 -20.81 -9.07
C LEU A 152 -10.83 -20.69 -10.51
N VAL A 153 -10.11 -19.99 -11.39
CA VAL A 153 -10.45 -19.88 -12.81
C VAL A 153 -10.48 -21.24 -13.51
N ARG A 154 -9.53 -22.12 -13.14
CA ARG A 154 -9.40 -23.47 -13.74
C ARG A 154 -10.41 -24.48 -13.20
N LEU A 155 -11.11 -24.17 -12.10
CA LEU A 155 -12.12 -25.08 -11.57
C LEU A 155 -13.32 -25.17 -12.53
N PRO A 156 -13.87 -26.39 -12.72
CA PRO A 156 -15.13 -26.54 -13.44
C PRO A 156 -16.27 -25.85 -12.66
N PRO A 157 -17.40 -25.53 -13.34
CA PRO A 157 -18.61 -25.11 -12.65
C PRO A 157 -19.00 -26.14 -11.58
N ARG A 158 -19.46 -25.68 -10.42
CA ARG A 158 -19.82 -26.57 -9.31
C ARG A 158 -21.22 -27.15 -9.46
N ALA A 159 -21.58 -28.07 -8.56
CA ALA A 159 -22.97 -28.53 -8.41
C ALA A 159 -23.91 -27.30 -8.29
N GLY A 160 -24.95 -27.26 -9.13
CA GLY A 160 -25.82 -26.08 -9.27
C GLY A 160 -25.35 -25.01 -10.26
N GLY A 161 -24.26 -25.24 -11.01
CA GLY A 161 -23.80 -24.39 -12.10
C GLY A 161 -23.12 -23.08 -11.68
N VAL A 162 -22.99 -22.82 -10.38
CA VAL A 162 -22.39 -21.58 -9.86
C VAL A 162 -20.86 -21.64 -9.98
N ARG A 163 -20.28 -20.60 -10.60
CA ARG A 163 -18.82 -20.38 -10.61
C ARG A 163 -18.47 -19.34 -9.56
N LEU A 164 -17.46 -19.63 -8.74
CA LEU A 164 -16.87 -18.62 -7.87
C LEU A 164 -16.11 -17.58 -8.70
N ALA A 165 -16.40 -16.32 -8.43
CA ALA A 165 -15.74 -15.21 -9.12
C ALA A 165 -14.29 -15.03 -8.61
N PRO A 166 -13.30 -14.97 -9.52
CA PRO A 166 -11.96 -14.53 -9.16
C PRO A 166 -11.99 -13.10 -8.63
N ALA A 167 -11.20 -12.83 -7.58
CA ALA A 167 -11.05 -11.49 -7.05
C ALA A 167 -9.83 -10.82 -7.73
N PRO A 168 -10.00 -9.69 -8.42
CA PRO A 168 -8.90 -9.04 -9.11
C PRO A 168 -7.83 -8.60 -8.10
N LEU A 169 -6.56 -8.79 -8.48
CA LEU A 169 -5.44 -8.27 -7.71
C LEU A 169 -5.04 -6.87 -8.20
N PRO A 170 -4.54 -5.99 -7.31
CA PRO A 170 -4.14 -4.65 -7.71
C PRO A 170 -3.09 -4.63 -8.82
N LEU A 171 -3.28 -3.72 -9.77
CA LEU A 171 -2.34 -3.40 -10.86
C LEU A 171 -1.87 -1.94 -10.71
N PRO A 172 -0.58 -1.63 -10.93
CA PRO A 172 0.51 -2.55 -11.22
C PRO A 172 0.81 -3.49 -10.04
N ARG A 173 1.51 -4.61 -10.31
CA ARG A 173 1.80 -5.62 -9.28
C ARG A 173 2.50 -4.96 -8.06
N PRO A 174 1.94 -5.13 -6.84
CA PRO A 174 2.43 -4.52 -5.60
C PRO A 174 3.87 -4.87 -5.24
N PHE A 175 4.48 -4.05 -4.40
CA PHE A 175 5.83 -4.14 -3.83
C PHE A 175 6.99 -4.02 -4.84
N LEU A 176 6.77 -4.29 -6.13
CA LEU A 176 7.82 -4.17 -7.15
C LEU A 176 8.35 -2.73 -7.26
N GLY A 177 7.46 -1.74 -7.18
CA GLY A 177 7.85 -0.33 -7.20
C GLY A 177 8.70 0.04 -5.99
N SER A 178 8.26 -0.34 -4.79
CA SER A 178 8.97 -0.09 -3.54
C SER A 178 10.34 -0.79 -3.50
N ALA A 179 10.43 -2.04 -3.96
CA ALA A 179 11.69 -2.77 -4.07
C ALA A 179 12.66 -2.11 -5.07
N ALA A 180 12.15 -1.68 -6.23
CA ALA A 180 12.97 -1.01 -7.22
C ALA A 180 13.47 0.36 -6.71
N ARG A 181 12.66 1.11 -5.95
CA ARG A 181 13.11 2.34 -5.28
C ARG A 181 14.20 2.08 -4.24
N LEU A 182 14.08 1.01 -3.44
CA LEU A 182 15.11 0.63 -2.48
C LEU A 182 16.45 0.33 -3.15
N VAL A 183 16.45 -0.41 -4.26
CA VAL A 183 17.67 -0.73 -5.03
C VAL A 183 18.25 0.50 -5.72
N SER A 184 17.40 1.36 -6.31
CA SER A 184 17.85 2.62 -6.91
C SER A 184 18.51 3.54 -5.87
N ALA A 185 17.97 3.58 -4.65
CA ALA A 185 18.53 4.37 -3.56
C ALA A 185 19.80 3.74 -2.94
N ASN A 186 19.94 2.42 -3.01
CA ASN A 186 21.02 1.64 -2.38
C ASN A 186 21.52 0.54 -3.36
N PRO A 187 22.37 0.88 -4.34
CA PRO A 187 22.79 -0.05 -5.40
C PRO A 187 23.47 -1.33 -4.90
N GLU A 188 24.06 -1.30 -3.71
CA GLU A 188 24.63 -2.46 -3.04
C GLU A 188 23.60 -3.57 -2.75
N LEU A 189 22.32 -3.20 -2.61
CA LEU A 189 21.21 -4.15 -2.42
C LEU A 189 20.85 -4.90 -3.72
N ALA A 190 21.44 -4.56 -4.87
CA ALA A 190 21.15 -5.25 -6.14
C ALA A 190 21.43 -6.76 -6.07
N ARG A 191 22.41 -7.19 -5.27
CA ARG A 191 22.72 -8.62 -5.03
C ARG A 191 21.64 -9.32 -4.20
N GLU A 192 20.86 -8.59 -3.41
CA GLU A 192 19.75 -9.19 -2.65
C GLU A 192 18.61 -9.64 -3.57
N LEU A 193 18.49 -9.04 -4.77
CA LEU A 193 17.51 -9.46 -5.76
C LEU A 193 17.73 -10.90 -6.23
N ASP A 194 18.97 -11.41 -6.17
CA ASP A 194 19.28 -12.79 -6.56
C ASP A 194 18.72 -13.83 -5.57
N ARG A 195 18.26 -13.39 -4.39
CA ARG A 195 17.55 -14.22 -3.40
C ARG A 195 16.04 -14.26 -3.63
N LEU A 196 15.53 -13.50 -4.59
CA LEU A 196 14.12 -13.49 -4.98
C LEU A 196 13.88 -14.49 -6.12
N PRO A 197 12.63 -14.92 -6.34
CA PRO A 197 12.27 -15.65 -7.56
C PRO A 197 12.73 -14.88 -8.82
N PRO A 198 13.23 -15.57 -9.87
CA PRO A 198 13.80 -14.92 -11.06
C PRO A 198 12.86 -13.91 -11.71
N ASP A 199 11.56 -14.23 -11.80
CA ASP A 199 10.55 -13.35 -12.39
C ASP A 199 10.38 -12.04 -11.60
N ASP A 200 10.39 -12.12 -10.27
CA ASP A 200 10.28 -10.94 -9.41
C ASP A 200 11.53 -10.07 -9.54
N ALA A 201 12.71 -10.69 -9.51
CA ALA A 201 13.98 -9.99 -9.69
C ALA A 201 14.06 -9.30 -11.06
N ALA A 202 13.65 -9.97 -12.13
CA ALA A 202 13.60 -9.42 -13.48
C ALA A 202 12.63 -8.23 -13.57
N GLN A 203 11.43 -8.34 -13.00
CA GLN A 203 10.44 -7.26 -12.98
C GLN A 203 10.90 -6.04 -12.16
N ILE A 204 11.62 -6.26 -11.05
CA ILE A 204 12.22 -5.18 -10.26
C ILE A 204 13.31 -4.48 -11.08
N ARG A 205 14.22 -5.25 -11.70
CA ARG A 205 15.30 -4.71 -12.55
C ARG A 205 14.76 -3.91 -13.73
N ALA A 206 13.69 -4.40 -14.37
CA ALA A 206 13.05 -3.71 -15.49
C ALA A 206 12.49 -2.32 -15.11
N ARG A 207 12.17 -2.09 -13.83
CA ARG A 207 11.64 -0.80 -13.33
C ARG A 207 12.73 0.20 -12.95
N LEU A 208 13.99 -0.24 -12.76
CA LEU A 208 15.08 0.63 -12.34
C LEU A 208 15.33 1.81 -13.30
N PRO A 209 15.40 1.61 -14.63
CA PRO A 209 15.69 2.70 -15.56
C PRO A 209 14.66 3.84 -15.50
N ASP A 210 13.38 3.50 -15.30
CA ASP A 210 12.31 4.49 -15.22
C ASP A 210 12.36 5.26 -13.90
N ILE A 211 12.69 4.59 -12.80
CA ILE A 211 12.88 5.22 -11.49
C ILE A 211 14.09 6.14 -11.51
N ASP A 212 15.21 5.68 -12.06
CA ASP A 212 16.44 6.46 -12.16
C ASP A 212 16.23 7.70 -13.04
N ARG A 213 15.49 7.56 -14.15
CA ARG A 213 15.11 8.69 -15.02
C ARG A 213 14.22 9.69 -14.26
N GLY A 214 13.25 9.21 -13.49
CA GLY A 214 12.39 10.05 -12.65
C GLY A 214 13.18 10.83 -11.60
N ASN A 215 14.11 10.15 -10.92
CA ASN A 215 15.00 10.76 -9.94
C ASN A 215 15.94 11.82 -10.57
N ALA A 216 16.50 11.54 -11.75
CA ALA A 216 17.35 12.47 -12.48
C ALA A 216 16.56 13.70 -13.00
N ALA A 217 15.33 13.52 -13.44
CA ALA A 217 14.45 14.61 -13.86
C ALA A 217 14.07 15.52 -12.68
N GLY A 218 13.78 14.96 -11.51
CA GLY A 218 13.51 15.72 -10.27
C GLY A 218 14.73 16.43 -9.69
N ARG A 219 15.95 15.93 -9.97
CA ARG A 219 17.22 16.53 -9.53
C ARG A 219 17.80 17.56 -10.48
N ARG A 220 17.23 17.78 -11.67
CA ARG A 220 17.68 18.85 -12.57
C ARG A 220 17.41 20.20 -11.91
N PRO A 221 18.45 20.98 -11.54
CA PRO A 221 18.23 22.30 -10.98
C PRO A 221 17.56 23.16 -12.05
N VAL A 222 16.56 23.96 -11.63
CA VAL A 222 16.04 25.12 -12.37
C VAL A 222 17.15 26.19 -12.44
N ARG A 223 18.28 25.86 -13.08
CA ARG A 223 19.45 26.72 -13.27
C ARG A 223 19.60 27.19 -14.72
N ALA A 224 18.72 26.75 -15.62
CA ALA A 224 18.79 27.08 -17.03
C ALA A 224 17.93 28.29 -17.47
N VAL A 225 17.17 28.94 -16.58
CA VAL A 225 16.35 30.12 -16.93
C VAL A 225 17.02 31.45 -16.55
N LEU A 226 18.18 31.44 -15.88
CA LEU A 226 18.87 32.64 -15.41
C LEU A 226 20.23 32.89 -16.08
N ARG A 227 20.37 32.50 -17.35
CA ARG A 227 21.56 32.82 -18.14
C ARG A 227 21.24 33.18 -19.59
N ARG A 228 20.25 34.05 -19.81
CA ARG A 228 20.11 34.80 -21.08
C ARG A 228 19.16 36.02 -20.99
N ARG A 229 19.24 36.81 -19.91
CA ARG A 229 18.90 38.24 -20.03
C ARG A 229 20.19 39.01 -20.16
N ARG A 230 20.61 39.22 -21.41
CA ARG A 230 21.59 40.25 -21.77
C ARG A 230 21.05 41.57 -21.22
N LEU A 231 21.72 42.14 -20.23
CA LEU A 231 21.55 43.53 -19.86
C LEU A 231 21.90 44.39 -21.09
N PRO A 232 21.05 45.35 -21.53
CA PRO A 232 21.47 46.32 -22.51
C PRO A 232 22.57 47.19 -21.88
N ARG A 233 23.68 47.34 -22.64
CA ARG A 233 24.78 48.23 -22.33
C ARG A 233 24.26 49.67 -22.20
N ARG A 234 24.54 50.28 -21.06
CA ARG A 234 24.37 51.71 -20.79
C ARG A 234 25.52 52.47 -21.49
N PRO A 235 25.27 53.48 -22.34
CA PRO A 235 26.31 54.42 -22.72
C PRO A 235 26.39 55.57 -21.69
N ALA A 236 27.60 56.06 -21.48
CA ALA A 236 27.92 57.22 -20.66
C ALA A 236 27.99 58.49 -21.53
N GLY A 237 27.69 59.63 -20.91
CA GLY A 237 27.78 60.99 -21.48
C GLY A 237 26.46 61.76 -21.30
N GLN A 238 26.38 63.04 -20.98
CA GLN A 238 27.32 64.06 -20.49
C GLN A 238 26.42 65.24 -20.02
N ALA A 239 26.99 66.16 -19.24
CA ALA A 239 26.40 67.32 -18.56
C ALA A 239 25.42 68.22 -19.37
N GLY A 240 24.52 68.92 -18.66
CA GLY A 240 23.75 70.07 -19.16
C GLY A 240 22.86 70.71 -18.08
N ALA A 241 22.89 72.04 -18.00
CA ALA A 241 22.54 72.88 -16.85
C ALA A 241 21.08 73.40 -16.78
N GLN A 242 20.74 73.93 -15.59
CA GLN A 242 19.87 75.09 -15.27
C GLN A 242 18.42 75.20 -15.80
N GLY A 243 17.50 75.56 -14.89
CA GLY A 243 16.20 76.13 -15.24
C GLY A 243 15.20 76.17 -14.09
N SER A 244 15.10 77.32 -13.44
CA SER A 244 14.13 77.71 -12.41
C SER A 244 12.74 78.04 -12.96
N ALA A 245 11.68 77.69 -12.22
CA ALA A 245 10.35 78.33 -12.06
C ALA A 245 9.41 77.24 -11.47
N GLY A 246 8.60 77.43 -10.43
CA GLY A 246 7.72 78.54 -10.08
C GLY A 246 6.27 78.00 -10.05
N ALA A 247 5.44 78.48 -9.10
CA ALA A 247 4.01 78.21 -8.86
C ALA A 247 3.67 76.95 -8.02
N GLU A 248 3.33 77.12 -6.74
CA GLU A 248 1.99 77.43 -6.15
C GLU A 248 1.15 76.17 -5.91
N VAL A 249 0.98 75.78 -4.63
CA VAL A 249 -0.21 76.04 -3.78
C VAL A 249 -1.47 75.35 -4.31
N ILE A 250 -1.97 74.35 -3.57
CA ILE A 250 -3.37 74.22 -3.08
C ILE A 250 -3.39 73.14 -1.98
N THR A 251 -3.45 73.64 -0.74
CA THR A 251 -4.46 73.44 0.31
C THR A 251 -5.22 72.12 0.44
N ALA A 252 -5.35 71.73 1.73
CA ALA A 252 -6.40 70.91 2.37
C ALA A 252 -6.32 69.39 2.14
N GLY A 253 -6.51 68.52 3.12
CA GLY A 253 -6.99 68.69 4.49
C GLY A 253 -7.36 67.31 5.05
N ASN A 254 -7.50 67.24 6.38
CA ASN A 254 -7.97 66.12 7.21
C ASN A 254 -7.07 64.88 7.32
N ARG A 255 -6.35 64.68 8.43
CA ARG A 255 -6.80 64.35 9.81
C ARG A 255 -7.64 63.08 9.93
N ARG A 256 -7.01 62.10 10.60
CA ARG A 256 -7.56 61.22 11.66
C ARG A 256 -8.56 60.16 11.14
N ARG A 257 -8.59 58.92 11.61
CA ARG A 257 -8.43 58.39 12.96
C ARG A 257 -8.45 56.84 12.87
N CYS A 258 -7.62 56.15 13.65
CA CYS A 258 -8.02 54.85 14.21
C CYS A 258 -9.20 55.08 15.16
N PRO A 259 -10.04 54.07 15.44
CA PRO A 259 -9.76 53.26 16.63
C PRO A 259 -10.12 51.77 16.51
N ALA A 260 -9.74 51.08 17.57
CA ALA A 260 -9.79 49.66 17.83
C ALA A 260 -11.16 49.12 18.32
N ALA A 261 -11.17 47.80 18.45
CA ALA A 261 -11.90 46.98 19.43
C ALA A 261 -13.41 46.72 19.22
N GLY A 262 -13.81 45.46 19.46
CA GLY A 262 -15.21 45.10 19.68
C GLY A 262 -15.51 43.62 19.42
N SER A 263 -15.54 42.84 20.50
CA SER A 263 -15.93 41.44 20.59
C SER A 263 -17.34 41.13 20.08
N VAL A 264 -17.54 39.88 19.62
CA VAL A 264 -18.64 38.97 20.02
C VAL A 264 -18.07 37.56 20.06
#